data_AF-A0AAW2UT00-F1
#
_entry.id   AF-A0AAW2UT00-F1
#
_cell.length_a   1.000
_cell.length_b   1.000
_cell.length_c   1.000
_cell.angle_alpha   90.00
_cell.angle_beta   90.00
_cell.angle_gamma   90.00
#
_symmetry.space_group_name_H-M   'P 1'
#
loop_
_entity.id
_entity.type
_entity.pdbx_description
1 polymer ?
#
loop_
_entity_poly.entity_id
_entity_poly.type
_entity_poly.pdbx_seq_one_letter_code
_entity_poly.pdbx_strand_id
1 'polypeptide(L)'
;PWGHDATKMAEGSSVQSHGVTMLSLVEKLEDLKAGLNNDMYIDVILQSLPPSYDPFIVNFNMNGLEKSIHELINMLVQYEATTHKFEPSVLVGEASTSKAKGKGVRR
;
A
#
# COMPACT_ATOMS: atom_id res chain seq x y z
N PRO A 1 -12.32 -14.28 -21.98
CA PRO A 1 -12.30 -13.47 -20.75
C PRO A 1 -11.21 -13.97 -19.80
N TRP A 2 -9.97 -13.56 -20.05
CA TRP A 2 -8.81 -13.98 -19.25
C TRP A 2 -8.41 -12.83 -18.31
N GLY A 3 -8.78 -12.96 -17.04
CA GLY A 3 -7.93 -12.74 -15.87
C GLY A 3 -7.06 -11.49 -15.70
N HIS A 4 -7.41 -10.31 -16.21
CA HIS A 4 -6.63 -9.09 -15.95
C HIS A 4 -6.58 -8.62 -14.47
N ASP A 5 -7.33 -9.27 -13.55
CA ASP A 5 -7.49 -8.79 -12.17
C ASP A 5 -7.09 -9.78 -11.06
N ALA A 6 -6.70 -11.02 -11.37
CA ALA A 6 -6.48 -12.03 -10.31
C ALA A 6 -5.29 -11.73 -9.40
N THR A 7 -4.34 -10.90 -9.87
CA THR A 7 -3.13 -10.52 -9.14
C THR A 7 -3.11 -9.06 -8.75
N LYS A 8 -4.14 -8.26 -9.04
CA LYS A 8 -4.15 -6.85 -8.65
C LYS A 8 -4.50 -6.71 -7.17
N MET A 9 -3.72 -5.91 -6.47
CA MET A 9 -3.98 -5.51 -5.11
C MET A 9 -5.09 -4.44 -5.08
N ALA A 10 -6.06 -4.61 -4.18
CA ALA A 10 -7.13 -3.64 -4.00
C ALA A 10 -6.65 -2.42 -3.19
N GLU A 11 -7.23 -1.25 -3.44
CA GLU A 11 -6.97 -0.05 -2.64
C GLU A 11 -7.28 -0.30 -1.15
N GLY A 12 -6.38 0.17 -0.27
CA GLY A 12 -6.51 0.00 1.19
C GLY A 12 -6.30 -1.42 1.73
N SER A 13 -5.97 -2.40 0.88
CA SER A 13 -5.57 -3.74 1.33
C SER A 13 -4.10 -3.78 1.76
N SER A 14 -3.70 -4.81 2.51
CA SER A 14 -2.34 -4.89 3.06
C SER A 14 -1.31 -5.30 2.01
N VAL A 15 -0.32 -4.44 1.78
CA VAL A 15 0.86 -4.73 0.95
C VAL A 15 1.63 -5.92 1.48
N GLN A 16 1.73 -6.10 2.80
CA GLN A 16 2.46 -7.23 3.36
C GLN A 16 1.84 -8.57 2.93
N SER A 17 0.51 -8.71 3.04
CA SER A 17 -0.19 -9.92 2.61
C SER A 17 -0.08 -10.14 1.10
N HIS A 18 -0.13 -9.05 0.34
CA HIS A 18 0.04 -9.08 -1.12
C HIS A 18 1.45 -9.51 -1.53
N GLY A 19 2.47 -8.96 -0.88
CA GLY A 19 3.89 -9.26 -1.12
C GLY A 19 4.22 -10.73 -0.86
N VAL A 20 3.68 -11.33 0.20
CA VAL A 20 3.81 -12.79 0.45
C VAL A 20 3.21 -13.60 -0.70
N THR A 21 2.04 -13.20 -1.19
CA THR A 21 1.39 -13.86 -2.33
C THR A 21 2.23 -13.77 -3.60
N MET A 22 2.80 -12.61 -3.88
CA MET A 22 3.68 -12.40 -5.03
C MET A 22 4.96 -13.22 -4.94
N LEU A 23 5.59 -13.26 -3.76
CA LEU A 23 6.79 -14.08 -3.54
C LEU A 23 6.51 -15.56 -3.80
N SER A 24 5.41 -16.10 -3.26
CA SER A 24 5.01 -17.49 -3.52
C SER A 24 4.66 -17.76 -4.99
N LEU A 25 4.22 -16.75 -5.75
CA LEU A 25 3.99 -16.90 -7.19
C LEU A 25 5.32 -16.95 -7.97
N VAL A 26 6.28 -16.12 -7.60
CA VAL A 26 7.63 -16.11 -8.16
C VAL A 26 8.29 -17.47 -7.95
N GLU A 27 8.32 -17.97 -6.72
CA GLU A 27 8.92 -19.28 -6.38
C GLU A 27 8.31 -20.41 -7.23
N LYS A 28 6.98 -20.41 -7.42
CA LYS A 28 6.31 -21.38 -8.29
C LYS A 28 6.71 -21.25 -9.76
N LEU A 29 6.90 -20.04 -10.27
CA LEU A 29 7.32 -19.82 -11.66
C LEU A 29 8.77 -20.23 -11.88
N GLU A 30 9.63 -20.04 -10.88
CA GLU A 30 11.00 -20.54 -10.86
C GLU A 30 11.05 -22.07 -10.85
N ASP A 31 10.24 -22.72 -10.00
CA ASP A 31 10.10 -24.18 -9.95
C ASP A 31 9.64 -24.77 -11.29
N LEU A 32 8.73 -24.07 -11.96
CA LEU A 32 8.27 -24.43 -13.31
C LEU A 32 9.29 -24.11 -14.41
N LYS A 33 10.45 -23.54 -14.06
CA LYS A 33 11.50 -23.10 -14.98
C LYS A 33 10.96 -22.20 -16.08
N ALA A 34 10.07 -21.27 -15.70
CA ALA A 34 9.44 -20.33 -16.64
C ALA A 34 10.46 -19.45 -17.39
N GLY A 35 11.71 -19.36 -16.89
CA GLY A 35 12.79 -18.64 -17.55
C GLY A 35 12.65 -17.12 -17.51
N LEU A 36 11.84 -16.60 -16.58
CA LEU A 36 11.69 -15.17 -16.36
C LEU A 36 12.90 -14.66 -15.56
N ASN A 37 13.36 -13.45 -15.88
CA ASN A 37 14.40 -12.79 -15.11
C ASN A 37 13.79 -12.00 -13.94
N ASN A 38 14.64 -11.55 -13.03
CA ASN A 38 14.24 -10.81 -11.84
C ASN A 38 13.47 -9.51 -12.19
N ASP A 39 13.88 -8.79 -13.24
CA ASP A 39 13.23 -7.55 -13.69
C ASP A 39 11.77 -7.79 -14.11
N MET A 40 11.49 -8.89 -14.81
CA MET A 40 10.12 -9.25 -15.20
C MET A 40 9.24 -9.51 -13.97
N TYR A 41 9.77 -10.15 -12.94
CA TYR A 41 9.02 -10.35 -11.69
C TYR A 41 8.76 -9.03 -10.97
N ILE A 42 9.74 -8.13 -10.94
CA ILE A 42 9.59 -6.78 -10.40
C ILE A 42 8.50 -6.03 -11.15
N ASP A 43 8.53 -6.03 -12.48
CA ASP A 43 7.53 -5.36 -13.31
C ASP A 43 6.11 -5.87 -13.02
N VAL A 44 5.94 -7.19 -12.88
CA VAL A 44 4.65 -7.80 -12.53
C VAL A 44 4.18 -7.35 -11.14
N ILE A 45 5.09 -7.29 -10.16
CA ILE A 45 4.76 -6.81 -8.81
C ILE A 45 4.37 -5.33 -8.86
N LEU A 46 5.13 -4.48 -9.54
CA LEU A 46 4.82 -3.05 -9.66
C LEU A 46 3.48 -2.80 -10.35
N GLN A 47 3.17 -3.55 -11.43
CA GLN A 47 1.89 -3.47 -12.14
C GLN A 47 0.70 -4.01 -11.33
N SER A 48 0.97 -4.80 -10.29
CA SER A 48 -0.06 -5.34 -9.41
C SER A 48 -0.52 -4.36 -8.33
N LEU A 49 0.26 -3.29 -8.09
CA LEU A 49 -0.05 -2.31 -7.06
C LEU A 49 -1.24 -1.42 -7.48
N PRO A 50 -2.00 -0.90 -6.51
CA PRO A 50 -3.07 0.03 -6.81
C PRO A 50 -2.52 1.44 -7.09
N PRO A 51 -3.29 2.33 -7.75
CA PRO A 51 -2.83 3.67 -8.13
C PRO A 51 -2.27 4.53 -6.99
N SER A 52 -2.71 4.31 -5.74
CA SER A 52 -2.13 4.99 -4.56
C SER A 52 -0.62 4.78 -4.38
N TYR A 53 -0.02 3.77 -5.02
CA TYR A 53 1.41 3.49 -5.00
C TYR A 53 2.18 4.12 -6.17
N ASP A 54 1.54 4.88 -7.06
CA ASP A 54 2.22 5.60 -8.16
C ASP A 54 3.44 6.42 -7.71
N PRO A 55 3.41 7.16 -6.58
CA PRO A 55 4.59 7.89 -6.09
C PRO A 55 5.76 6.97 -5.73
N PHE A 56 5.47 5.78 -5.19
CA PHE A 56 6.49 4.76 -4.94
C PHE A 56 7.09 4.25 -6.24
N ILE A 57 6.26 3.93 -7.24
CA ILE A 57 6.70 3.40 -8.54
C ILE A 57 7.62 4.40 -9.25
N VAL A 58 7.23 5.68 -9.30
CA VAL A 58 8.07 6.75 -9.87
C VAL A 58 9.41 6.83 -9.16
N ASN A 59 9.41 6.84 -7.82
CA ASN A 59 10.64 6.89 -7.03
C ASN A 59 11.52 5.64 -7.22
N PHE A 60 10.93 4.44 -7.27
CA PHE A 60 11.64 3.19 -7.49
C PHE A 60 12.34 3.21 -8.86
N ASN A 61 11.61 3.55 -9.92
CA ASN A 61 12.13 3.63 -11.29
C ASN A 61 13.24 4.66 -11.43
N MET A 62 13.16 5.79 -10.72
CA MET A 62 14.18 6.84 -10.74
C MET A 62 15.48 6.47 -10.00
N ASN A 63 15.42 5.60 -8.99
CA ASN A 63 16.60 5.22 -8.22
C ASN A 63 17.58 4.32 -9.01
N GLY A 64 17.10 3.61 -10.04
CA GLY A 64 17.95 2.87 -10.98
C GLY A 64 18.81 1.76 -10.34
N LEU A 65 18.48 1.34 -9.12
CA LEU A 65 19.21 0.29 -8.41
C LEU A 65 18.62 -1.07 -8.76
N GLU A 66 19.50 -2.04 -9.03
CA GLU A 66 19.11 -3.45 -9.05
C GLU A 66 18.61 -3.86 -7.66
N LYS A 67 17.48 -4.55 -7.61
CA LYS A 67 16.82 -4.98 -6.38
C LYS A 67 16.39 -6.42 -6.51
N SER A 68 16.50 -7.18 -5.43
CA SER A 68 15.79 -8.44 -5.31
C SER A 68 14.30 -8.22 -5.03
N ILE A 69 13.48 -9.23 -5.33
CA ILE A 69 12.04 -9.23 -5.02
C ILE A 69 11.78 -9.03 -3.52
N HIS A 70 12.62 -9.64 -2.66
CA HIS A 70 12.53 -9.45 -1.21
C HIS A 70 12.77 -8.00 -0.78
N GLU A 71 13.76 -7.33 -1.38
CA GLU A 71 14.03 -5.91 -1.11
C GLU A 71 12.87 -5.04 -1.59
N LEU A 72 12.32 -5.30 -2.77
CA LEU A 72 11.14 -4.61 -3.29
C LEU A 72 9.97 -4.71 -2.30
N ILE A 73 9.63 -5.91 -1.85
CA ILE A 73 8.53 -6.14 -0.90
C ILE A 73 8.79 -5.40 0.42
N ASN A 74 10.02 -5.45 0.95
CA ASN A 74 10.36 -4.72 2.17
C ASN A 74 10.22 -3.21 2.03
N MET A 75 10.61 -2.64 0.88
CA MET A 75 10.44 -1.22 0.61
C MET A 75 8.95 -0.83 0.51
N LEU A 76 8.12 -1.67 -0.11
CA LEU A 76 6.68 -1.46 -0.18
C LEU A 76 6.04 -1.47 1.21
N VAL A 77 6.42 -2.43 2.08
CA VAL A 77 5.92 -2.50 3.47
C VAL A 77 6.32 -1.26 4.27
N GLN A 78 7.55 -0.77 4.10
CA GLN A 78 7.99 0.47 4.73
C GLN A 78 7.23 1.69 4.20
N TYR A 79 6.95 1.74 2.90
CA TYR A 79 6.15 2.79 2.29
C TYR A 79 4.71 2.80 2.83
N GLU A 80 4.05 1.64 2.91
CA GLU A 80 2.73 1.48 3.54
C GLU A 80 2.74 2.00 4.99
N ALA A 81 3.73 1.58 5.80
CA ALA A 81 3.83 1.99 7.20
C ALA A 81 4.12 3.49 7.41
N THR A 82 4.72 4.16 6.42
CA THR A 82 4.97 5.62 6.50
C THR A 82 3.78 6.42 6.02
N THR A 83 3.07 5.96 4.97
CA THR A 83 1.89 6.63 4.43
C THR A 83 0.68 6.55 5.37
N HIS A 84 0.44 5.41 6.04
CA HIS A 84 -0.62 5.29 7.04
C HIS A 84 -0.43 6.14 8.31
N LYS A 85 0.77 6.69 8.54
CA LYS A 85 1.01 7.64 9.64
C LYS A 85 0.54 9.06 9.31
N PHE A 86 0.26 9.35 8.04
CA PHE A 86 -0.10 10.69 7.57
C PHE A 86 -1.57 10.86 7.17
N GLU A 87 -2.42 9.84 7.33
CA GLU A 87 -3.86 10.06 7.35
C GLU A 87 -4.17 10.98 8.55
N PRO A 88 -4.49 12.27 8.33
CA PRO A 88 -4.98 13.08 9.40
C PRO A 88 -6.33 12.47 9.72
N SER A 89 -6.45 11.87 10.91
CA SER A 89 -7.76 11.64 11.50
C SER A 89 -8.48 12.98 11.51
N VAL A 90 -9.32 13.24 10.50
CA VAL A 90 -10.24 14.37 10.48
C VAL A 90 -11.32 14.00 11.48
N LEU A 91 -10.98 14.11 12.77
CA LEU A 91 -11.97 14.24 13.82
C LEU A 91 -12.64 15.59 13.58
N VAL A 92 -13.77 15.51 12.89
CA VAL A 92 -14.81 16.54 12.85
C VAL A 92 -14.92 17.14 14.24
N GLY A 93 -14.54 18.40 14.36
CA GLY A 93 -14.67 19.16 15.59
C GLY A 93 -16.15 19.33 15.93
N GLU A 94 -16.68 18.49 16.81
CA GLU A 94 -17.90 18.82 17.51
C GLU A 94 -17.58 19.94 18.51
N ALA A 95 -17.78 21.18 18.08
CA ALA A 95 -17.80 22.33 18.97
C ALA A 95 -18.97 22.16 19.95
N SER A 96 -18.70 21.50 21.09
CA SER A 96 -19.58 21.53 22.25
C SER A 96 -19.51 22.93 22.86
N THR A 97 -20.39 23.82 22.41
CA THR A 97 -20.59 25.13 23.02
C THR A 97 -21.00 24.94 24.48
N SER A 98 -20.17 25.43 25.39
CA SER A 98 -20.47 25.53 26.82
C SER A 98 -21.62 26.51 27.02
N LYS A 99 -22.84 26.01 27.29
CA LYS A 99 -23.94 26.86 27.79
C LYS A 99 -23.78 27.05 29.29
N ALA A 100 -23.30 28.23 29.67
CA ALA A 100 -23.32 28.76 31.03
C ALA A 100 -24.74 28.71 31.60
N LYS A 101 -24.90 28.08 32.78
CA LYS A 101 -26.16 28.01 33.51
C LYS A 101 -26.30 29.22 34.42
N GLY A 102 -26.93 30.28 33.91
CA GLY A 102 -27.39 31.40 34.74
C GLY A 102 -28.50 30.94 35.68
N LYS A 103 -28.25 31.01 37.00
CA LYS A 103 -29.29 30.86 38.03
C LYS A 103 -29.93 32.23 38.25
N GLY A 104 -31.06 32.46 37.58
CA GLY A 104 -32.00 33.49 37.99
C GLY A 104 -32.72 33.04 39.25
N VAL A 105 -32.61 33.80 40.34
CA VAL A 105 -33.54 33.74 41.47
C VAL A 105 -34.48 34.93 41.30
N ARG A 106 -35.78 34.64 41.20
CA ARG A 106 -36.86 35.61 41.13
C ARG A 106 -37.82 35.31 42.28
N ARG A 107 -38.25 36.39 42.94
CA ARG A 107 -39.28 36.55 43.98
C ARG A 107 -38.77 36.58 45.41
#